data_AF-A0A0M8PND9-F1
#
_entry.id   AF-A0A0M8PND9-F1
#
_cell.length_a   1.000
_cell.length_b   1.000
_cell.length_c   1.000
_cell.angle_alpha   90.00
_cell.angle_beta   90.00
_cell.angle_gamma   90.00
#
_symmetry.space_group_name_H-M   'P 1'
#
loop_
_entity.id
_entity.type
_entity.pdbx_description
1 polymer ?
#
loop_
_entity_poly.entity_id
_entity_poly.type
_entity_poly.pdbx_seq_one_letter_code
_entity_poly.pdbx_strand_id
1 'polypeptide(L)'
;MLYPYRNDARKTLIPYLKKLDKNDWFLKSDVYPKTLAWIIAHIASSEDYWINEIAMKNKCILNLNEESSPKEILNGYIQIRHYTDKILHSVNISELHTLIEVPNFNDGWKPPSEPTLNWVFNHIYMHETYHIGQIALIAHLNGFQKPLF
;
A
#
# COMPACT_ATOMS: atom_id res chain seq x y z
N MET A 1 19.33 -3.82 -10.55
CA MET A 1 18.06 -3.29 -10.00
C MET A 1 17.50 -4.34 -9.06
N LEU A 2 17.33 -4.02 -7.79
CA LEU A 2 16.61 -4.87 -6.85
C LEU A 2 15.13 -4.84 -7.23
N TYR A 3 14.47 -6.00 -7.30
CA TYR A 3 13.09 -6.14 -7.79
C TYR A 3 12.85 -5.70 -9.26
N PRO A 4 13.63 -6.18 -10.24
CA PRO A 4 13.45 -5.80 -11.63
C PRO A 4 12.11 -6.29 -12.21
N TYR A 5 11.51 -7.30 -11.59
CA TYR A 5 10.22 -7.88 -11.94
C TYR A 5 9.08 -7.46 -11.01
N ARG A 6 9.22 -6.37 -10.24
CA ARG A 6 8.08 -5.86 -9.48
C ARG A 6 6.96 -5.54 -10.49
N ASN A 7 5.87 -6.28 -10.40
CA ASN A 7 4.69 -5.92 -11.15
C ASN A 7 4.07 -4.72 -10.44
N ASP A 8 4.48 -3.54 -10.88
CA ASP A 8 4.05 -2.29 -10.26
C ASP A 8 2.61 -2.00 -10.68
N ALA A 9 1.67 -2.60 -9.95
CA ALA A 9 0.23 -2.46 -10.17
C ALA A 9 -0.21 -0.98 -10.14
N ARG A 10 0.59 -0.09 -9.51
CA ARG A 10 0.36 1.36 -9.53
C ARG A 10 0.39 1.96 -10.93
N LYS A 11 1.13 1.37 -11.87
CA LYS A 11 1.16 1.82 -13.27
C LYS A 11 -0.22 1.75 -13.93
N THR A 12 -1.03 0.78 -13.55
CA THR A 12 -2.42 0.65 -14.00
C THR A 12 -3.37 1.39 -13.07
N LEU A 13 -3.16 1.29 -11.76
CA LEU A 13 -4.08 1.81 -10.76
C LEU A 13 -4.07 3.35 -10.67
N ILE A 14 -2.91 4.02 -10.73
CA ILE A 14 -2.84 5.48 -10.61
C ILE A 14 -3.63 6.18 -11.75
N PRO A 15 -3.45 5.82 -13.04
CA PRO A 15 -4.26 6.41 -14.11
C PRO A 15 -5.75 6.17 -13.94
N TYR A 16 -6.13 5.00 -13.41
CA TYR A 16 -7.51 4.67 -13.08
C TYR A 16 -8.07 5.59 -11.98
N LEU A 17 -7.38 5.69 -10.83
CA LEU A 17 -7.78 6.53 -9.70
C LEU A 17 -7.91 8.01 -10.07
N LYS A 18 -7.05 8.51 -10.97
CA LYS A 18 -7.09 9.89 -11.47
C LYS A 18 -8.34 10.22 -12.29
N LYS A 19 -9.02 9.22 -12.84
CA LYS A 19 -10.21 9.38 -13.69
C LYS A 19 -11.52 9.20 -12.93
N LEU A 20 -11.48 8.68 -11.71
CA LEU A 20 -12.68 8.45 -10.91
C LEU A 20 -13.29 9.76 -10.44
N ASP A 21 -14.62 9.79 -10.38
CA ASP A 21 -15.34 10.88 -9.75
C ASP A 21 -15.10 10.87 -8.26
N LYS A 22 -15.05 12.06 -7.64
CA LYS A 22 -14.78 12.19 -6.20
C LYS A 22 -15.74 11.39 -5.33
N ASN A 23 -16.99 11.22 -5.77
CA ASN A 23 -18.00 10.47 -5.03
C ASN A 23 -17.70 8.96 -5.01
N ASP A 24 -17.13 8.41 -6.09
CA ASP A 24 -16.83 6.98 -6.21
C ASP A 24 -15.82 6.50 -5.16
N TRP A 25 -14.95 7.41 -4.70
CA TRP A 25 -13.99 7.13 -3.63
C TRP A 25 -14.66 6.71 -2.32
N PHE A 26 -15.88 7.18 -2.07
CA PHE A 26 -16.57 7.05 -0.79
C PHE A 26 -17.83 6.19 -0.86
N LEU A 27 -18.16 5.65 -2.04
CA LEU A 27 -19.30 4.73 -2.19
C LEU A 27 -19.11 3.50 -1.31
N LYS A 28 -20.17 3.17 -0.58
CA LYS A 28 -20.27 1.99 0.29
C LYS A 28 -21.16 0.97 -0.38
N SER A 29 -20.83 -0.31 -0.18
CA SER A 29 -21.68 -1.42 -0.55
C SER A 29 -22.26 -2.07 0.69
N ASP A 30 -23.48 -2.58 0.61
CA ASP A 30 -24.12 -3.31 1.72
C ASP A 30 -23.41 -4.64 2.02
N VAL A 31 -22.67 -5.19 1.05
CA VAL A 31 -22.02 -6.51 1.17
C VAL A 31 -20.51 -6.42 1.36
N TYR A 32 -19.92 -5.23 1.29
CA TYR A 32 -18.49 -5.04 1.50
C TYR A 32 -18.20 -3.75 2.28
N PRO A 33 -17.54 -3.83 3.45
CA PRO A 33 -17.53 -2.74 4.42
C PRO A 33 -16.56 -1.60 4.10
N LYS A 34 -15.61 -1.80 3.16
CA LYS A 34 -14.55 -0.81 2.89
C LYS A 34 -14.83 -0.04 1.61
N THR A 35 -14.58 1.27 1.67
CA THR A 35 -14.63 2.16 0.50
C THR A 35 -13.29 2.14 -0.23
N LEU A 36 -13.27 2.72 -1.44
CA LEU A 36 -12.03 2.90 -2.17
C LEU A 36 -11.05 3.82 -1.42
N ALA A 37 -11.55 4.92 -0.84
CA ALA A 37 -10.77 5.83 -0.01
C ALA A 37 -10.08 5.09 1.15
N TRP A 38 -10.83 4.23 1.86
CA TRP A 38 -10.27 3.42 2.94
C TRP A 38 -9.15 2.52 2.43
N ILE A 39 -9.36 1.81 1.32
CA ILE A 39 -8.37 0.87 0.77
C ILE A 39 -7.08 1.59 0.35
N ILE A 40 -7.18 2.68 -0.42
CA ILE A 40 -5.98 3.38 -0.90
C ILE A 40 -5.23 4.05 0.25
N ALA A 41 -5.95 4.67 1.20
CA ALA A 41 -5.33 5.23 2.40
C ALA A 41 -4.65 4.15 3.23
N HIS A 42 -5.29 2.98 3.39
CA HIS A 42 -4.73 1.85 4.12
C HIS A 42 -3.44 1.33 3.45
N ILE A 43 -3.42 1.12 2.14
CA ILE A 43 -2.19 0.69 1.44
C ILE A 43 -1.06 1.72 1.65
N ALA A 44 -1.35 3.01 1.49
CA ALA A 44 -0.35 4.06 1.63
C ALA A 44 0.22 4.14 3.05
N SER A 45 -0.66 4.18 4.05
CA SER A 45 -0.26 4.26 5.47
C SER A 45 0.40 2.97 5.96
N SER A 46 0.00 1.80 5.47
CA SER A 46 0.68 0.53 5.78
C SER A 46 2.08 0.46 5.18
N GLU A 47 2.28 0.89 3.94
CA GLU A 47 3.62 0.99 3.35
C GLU A 47 4.50 1.96 4.14
N ASP A 48 3.97 3.12 4.52
CA ASP A 48 4.68 4.09 5.35
C ASP A 48 5.09 3.50 6.70
N TYR A 49 4.16 2.84 7.40
CA TYR A 49 4.45 2.18 8.67
C TYR A 49 5.54 1.11 8.56
N TRP A 50 5.43 0.21 7.58
CA TRP A 50 6.40 -0.88 7.40
C TRP A 50 7.79 -0.37 7.01
N ILE A 51 7.87 0.69 6.21
CA ILE A 51 9.16 1.26 5.83
C ILE A 51 9.72 2.12 6.95
N ASN A 52 8.98 3.13 7.42
CA ASN A 52 9.51 4.10 8.36
C ASN A 52 9.61 3.53 9.76
N GLU A 53 8.51 3.07 10.35
CA GLU A 53 8.51 2.66 11.76
C GLU A 53 9.17 1.30 11.96
N ILE A 54 8.89 0.34 11.08
CA ILE A 54 9.41 -1.02 11.24
C ILE A 54 10.84 -1.15 10.73
N ALA A 55 11.09 -0.84 9.46
CA ALA A 55 12.40 -1.10 8.85
C ALA A 55 13.44 -0.02 9.17
N MET A 56 13.08 1.25 9.09
CA MET A 56 14.03 2.38 9.23
C MET A 56 14.07 2.99 10.63
N LYS A 57 13.15 2.57 11.54
CA LYS A 57 13.01 3.10 12.91
C LYS A 57 12.81 4.62 12.97
N ASN A 58 12.14 5.16 11.95
CA ASN A 58 11.72 6.55 11.81
C ASN A 58 10.21 6.70 12.08
N LYS A 59 9.72 7.94 12.20
CA LYS A 59 8.28 8.22 12.26
C LYS A 59 7.66 8.12 10.86
N CYS A 60 6.41 7.67 10.79
CA CYS A 60 5.59 7.80 9.58
C CYS A 60 5.58 9.24 9.06
N ILE A 61 5.55 9.39 7.74
CA ILE A 61 5.56 10.70 7.05
C ILE A 61 4.18 11.08 6.48
N LEU A 62 3.27 10.12 6.38
CA LEU A 62 1.90 10.30 5.96
C LEU A 62 0.98 10.47 7.19
N ASN A 63 -0.06 11.27 7.02
CA ASN A 63 -1.19 11.34 7.94
C ASN A 63 -2.47 11.23 7.10
N LEU A 64 -2.84 10.00 6.74
CA LEU A 64 -3.98 9.69 5.88
C LEU A 64 -4.96 8.77 6.60
N ASN A 65 -6.24 8.98 6.34
CA ASN A 65 -7.34 8.12 6.77
C ASN A 65 -8.46 8.12 5.72
N GLU A 66 -9.52 7.34 5.94
CA GLU A 66 -10.66 7.30 5.00
C GLU A 66 -11.44 8.60 4.87
N GLU A 67 -11.25 9.57 5.76
CA GLU A 67 -11.91 10.88 5.73
C GLU A 67 -11.11 11.92 4.94
N SER A 68 -9.85 11.61 4.59
CA SER A 68 -8.99 12.46 3.79
C SER A 68 -9.57 12.64 2.38
N SER A 69 -9.29 13.77 1.73
CA SER A 69 -9.80 13.99 0.38
C SER A 69 -9.20 13.01 -0.63
N PRO A 70 -9.89 12.69 -1.75
CA PRO A 70 -9.35 11.81 -2.80
C PRO A 70 -7.99 12.26 -3.32
N LYS A 71 -7.76 13.57 -3.38
CA LYS A 71 -6.50 14.16 -3.83
C LYS A 71 -5.38 13.93 -2.82
N GLU A 72 -5.64 14.10 -1.53
CA GLU A 72 -4.65 13.84 -0.47
C GLU A 72 -4.29 12.36 -0.42
N ILE A 73 -5.28 11.48 -0.47
CA ILE A 73 -5.08 10.02 -0.49
C ILE A 73 -4.25 9.62 -1.71
N LEU A 74 -4.62 10.07 -2.91
CA LEU A 74 -3.88 9.74 -4.13
C LEU A 74 -2.44 10.29 -4.10
N ASN A 75 -2.25 11.52 -3.62
CA ASN A 75 -0.92 12.11 -3.53
C ASN A 75 -0.04 11.37 -2.54
N GLY A 76 -0.55 11.04 -1.35
CA GLY A 76 0.18 10.27 -0.35
C GLY A 76 0.50 8.86 -0.83
N TYR A 77 -0.45 8.20 -1.51
CA TYR A 77 -0.22 6.93 -2.19
C TYR A 77 0.92 7.02 -3.21
N ILE A 78 0.96 8.04 -4.07
CA ILE A 78 2.07 8.21 -5.03
C ILE A 78 3.38 8.53 -4.31
N GLN A 79 3.35 9.45 -3.34
CA GLN A 79 4.51 9.93 -2.62
C GLN A 79 5.24 8.80 -1.88
N ILE A 80 4.50 7.93 -1.20
CA ILE A 80 5.15 6.89 -0.39
C ILE A 80 5.88 5.86 -1.24
N ARG A 81 5.37 5.47 -2.42
CA ARG A 81 6.13 4.58 -3.30
C ARG A 81 7.40 5.22 -3.80
N HIS A 82 7.38 6.51 -4.16
CA HIS A 82 8.61 7.20 -4.54
C HIS A 82 9.61 7.28 -3.39
N TYR A 83 9.13 7.44 -2.15
CA TYR A 83 9.97 7.42 -0.96
C TYR A 83 10.58 6.02 -0.73
N THR A 84 9.76 4.97 -0.72
CA THR A 84 10.18 3.57 -0.62
C THR A 84 11.18 3.20 -1.72
N ASP A 85 10.93 3.62 -2.95
CA ASP A 85 11.82 3.37 -4.09
C ASP A 85 13.18 4.02 -3.89
N LYS A 86 13.25 5.24 -3.33
CA LYS A 86 14.53 5.88 -3.03
C LYS A 86 15.31 5.10 -1.99
N ILE A 87 14.65 4.60 -0.93
CA ILE A 87 15.28 3.75 0.09
C ILE A 87 15.80 2.46 -0.55
N LEU A 88 14.96 1.78 -1.33
CA LEU A 88 15.34 0.53 -1.99
C LEU A 88 16.55 0.71 -2.91
N HIS A 89 16.66 1.84 -3.61
CA HIS A 89 17.83 2.14 -4.44
C HIS A 89 19.09 2.52 -3.65
N SER A 90 18.96 2.99 -2.40
CA SER A 90 20.10 3.32 -1.54
C SER A 90 20.63 2.12 -0.75
N VAL A 91 19.83 1.07 -0.59
CA VAL A 91 20.17 -0.14 0.18
C VAL A 91 21.08 -1.06 -0.63
N ASN A 92 22.19 -1.51 -0.02
CA ASN A 92 23.07 -2.52 -0.60
C ASN A 92 22.47 -3.92 -0.50
N ILE A 93 22.87 -4.82 -1.40
CA ILE A 93 22.38 -6.21 -1.43
C ILE A 93 22.59 -6.92 -0.09
N SER A 94 23.72 -6.71 0.59
CA SER A 94 23.99 -7.32 1.89
C SER A 94 23.02 -6.86 2.98
N GLU A 95 22.58 -5.61 2.94
CA GLU A 95 21.66 -5.03 3.92
C GLU A 95 20.24 -5.60 3.79
N LEU A 96 19.89 -6.17 2.64
CA LEU A 96 18.61 -6.85 2.45
C LEU A 96 18.44 -8.10 3.32
N HIS A 97 19.56 -8.69 3.76
CA HIS A 97 19.56 -9.85 4.65
C HIS A 97 19.52 -9.46 6.14
N THR A 98 19.57 -8.17 6.47
CA THR A 98 19.45 -7.69 7.85
C THR A 98 18.10 -8.09 8.43
N LEU A 99 18.13 -8.70 9.62
CA LEU A 99 16.93 -9.04 10.38
C LEU A 99 16.24 -7.77 10.87
N ILE A 100 14.92 -7.74 10.76
CA ILE A 100 14.07 -6.63 11.15
C ILE A 100 13.25 -7.06 12.36
N GLU A 101 13.27 -6.27 13.41
CA GLU A 101 12.38 -6.51 14.54
C GLU A 101 10.97 -6.01 14.20
N VAL A 102 10.00 -6.94 14.25
CA VAL A 102 8.57 -6.68 14.01
C VAL A 102 7.82 -6.80 15.35
N PRO A 103 7.01 -5.81 15.73
CA PRO A 103 6.26 -5.83 16.97
C PRO A 103 5.19 -6.93 16.96
N ASN A 104 4.72 -7.32 18.15
CA ASN A 104 3.54 -8.15 18.26
C ASN A 104 2.30 -7.32 17.93
N PHE A 105 1.50 -7.78 16.97
CA PHE A 105 0.21 -7.17 16.65
C PHE A 105 -0.90 -7.76 17.54
N ASN A 106 -1.95 -6.97 17.78
CA ASN A 106 -3.05 -7.33 18.68
C ASN A 106 -3.89 -8.52 18.20
N ASP A 107 -3.85 -8.82 16.90
CA ASP A 107 -4.49 -9.98 16.29
C ASP A 107 -3.64 -11.27 16.43
N GLY A 108 -2.49 -11.18 17.10
CA GLY A 108 -1.56 -12.28 17.28
C GLY A 108 -0.77 -12.63 16.01
N TRP A 109 -0.91 -11.83 14.95
CA TRP A 109 -0.20 -12.07 13.70
C TRP A 109 1.31 -11.92 13.91
N LYS A 110 2.06 -12.86 13.33
CA LYS A 110 3.52 -12.86 13.28
C LYS A 110 4.00 -13.23 11.89
N PRO A 111 5.14 -12.70 11.45
CA PRO A 111 5.81 -13.16 10.26
C PRO A 111 6.02 -14.69 10.31
N PRO A 112 5.78 -15.43 9.20
CA PRO A 112 5.94 -16.89 9.16
C PRO A 112 7.40 -17.35 9.24
N SER A 113 8.35 -16.42 9.09
CA SER A 113 9.79 -16.62 9.20
C SER A 113 10.43 -15.35 9.78
N GLU A 114 11.67 -15.44 10.23
CA GLU A 114 12.43 -14.26 10.67
C GLU A 114 12.45 -13.20 9.54
N PRO A 115 11.85 -12.03 9.76
CA PRO A 115 11.67 -11.06 8.70
C PRO A 115 12.98 -10.32 8.47
N THR A 116 13.44 -10.31 7.22
CA THR A 116 14.57 -9.50 6.76
C THR A 116 14.08 -8.19 6.13
N LEU A 117 14.99 -7.26 5.83
CA LEU A 117 14.64 -6.07 5.06
C LEU A 117 14.06 -6.43 3.68
N ASN A 118 14.60 -7.47 3.03
CA ASN A 118 14.01 -8.03 1.80
C ASN A 118 12.59 -8.55 2.01
N TRP A 119 12.33 -9.19 3.16
CA TRP A 119 10.99 -9.66 3.50
C TRP A 119 10.02 -8.48 3.66
N VAL A 120 10.45 -7.36 4.25
CA VAL A 120 9.60 -6.16 4.41
C VAL A 120 9.16 -5.63 3.04
N PHE A 121 10.09 -5.43 2.11
CA PHE A 121 9.73 -4.98 0.75
C PHE A 121 8.76 -5.93 0.06
N ASN A 122 9.01 -7.25 0.15
CA ASN A 122 8.09 -8.25 -0.39
C ASN A 122 6.70 -8.20 0.27
N HIS A 123 6.65 -8.06 1.59
CA HIS A 123 5.42 -7.98 2.35
C HIS A 123 4.55 -6.81 1.89
N ILE A 124 5.15 -5.62 1.73
CA ILE A 124 4.45 -4.42 1.27
C ILE A 124 3.88 -4.61 -0.15
N TYR A 125 4.65 -5.18 -1.07
CA TYR A 125 4.17 -5.41 -2.45
C TYR A 125 3.05 -6.46 -2.52
N MET A 126 3.11 -7.50 -1.69
CA MET A 126 2.06 -8.51 -1.60
C MET A 126 0.80 -7.99 -0.91
N HIS A 127 0.96 -7.20 0.15
CA HIS A 127 -0.13 -6.51 0.84
C HIS A 127 -0.88 -5.57 -0.12
N GLU A 128 -0.14 -4.77 -0.89
CA GLU A 128 -0.73 -3.94 -1.94
C GLU A 128 -1.49 -4.77 -2.97
N THR A 129 -0.90 -5.85 -3.50
CA THR A 129 -1.54 -6.70 -4.51
C THR A 129 -2.85 -7.30 -4.00
N TYR A 130 -2.88 -7.74 -2.74
CA TYR A 130 -4.09 -8.24 -2.07
C TYR A 130 -5.21 -7.19 -2.04
N HIS A 131 -4.89 -5.96 -1.63
CA HIS A 131 -5.88 -4.88 -1.56
C HIS A 131 -6.31 -4.36 -2.94
N ILE A 132 -5.45 -4.42 -3.93
CA ILE A 132 -5.79 -4.04 -5.31
C ILE A 132 -6.89 -4.94 -5.88
N GLY A 133 -6.91 -6.24 -5.54
CA GLY A 133 -8.03 -7.12 -5.88
C GLY A 133 -9.37 -6.64 -5.28
N GLN A 134 -9.33 -6.08 -4.07
CA GLN A 134 -10.52 -5.55 -3.41
C GLN A 134 -11.06 -4.28 -4.09
N ILE A 135 -10.20 -3.48 -4.73
CA ILE A 135 -10.62 -2.30 -5.52
C ILE A 135 -11.52 -2.72 -6.69
N ALA A 136 -11.13 -3.78 -7.41
CA ALA A 136 -11.93 -4.29 -8.53
C ALA A 136 -13.30 -4.80 -8.06
N LEU A 137 -13.35 -5.42 -6.88
CA LEU A 137 -14.60 -5.82 -6.23
C LEU A 137 -15.46 -4.61 -5.86
N ILE A 138 -14.90 -3.59 -5.21
CA ILE A 138 -15.63 -2.36 -4.85
C ILE A 138 -16.21 -1.68 -6.09
N ALA A 139 -15.41 -1.54 -7.16
CA ALA A 139 -15.87 -0.96 -8.42
C ALA A 139 -17.04 -1.76 -9.01
N HIS A 140 -16.93 -3.09 -8.98
CA HIS A 140 -18.01 -3.96 -9.44
C HIS A 140 -19.30 -3.80 -8.65
N LEU A 141 -19.21 -3.80 -7.31
CA LEU A 141 -20.37 -3.74 -6.42
C LEU A 141 -21.10 -2.41 -6.49
N ASN A 142 -20.39 -1.33 -6.80
CA ASN A 142 -20.94 0.03 -6.87
C ASN A 142 -21.25 0.48 -8.32
N GLY A 143 -21.01 -0.38 -9.32
CA GLY A 143 -21.40 -0.13 -10.71
C GLY A 143 -20.56 0.93 -11.45
N PHE A 144 -19.39 1.31 -10.93
CA PHE A 144 -18.48 2.23 -11.62
C PHE A 144 -17.40 1.47 -12.40
N GLN A 145 -16.64 2.21 -13.22
CA GLN A 145 -15.61 1.64 -14.09
C GLN A 145 -14.63 0.80 -13.26
N LYS A 146 -14.30 -0.41 -13.73
CA LYS A 146 -13.30 -1.27 -13.09
C LYS A 146 -11.89 -0.97 -13.62
N PRO A 147 -10.84 -1.21 -12.82
CA PRO A 147 -9.48 -1.21 -13.34
C PRO A 147 -9.23 -2.38 -14.31
N LEU A 148 -8.18 -2.30 -15.15
CA LEU A 148 -7.93 -3.18 -16.30
C LEU A 148 -7.19 -4.49 -16.00
N PHE A 149 -7.14 -4.92 -14.73
CA PHE A 149 -6.42 -6.14 -14.30
C PHE A 149 -7.39 -7.20 -13.79
#